data_AF-A0A914V9P6-F1
#
_entry.id   AF-A0A914V9P6-F1
#
_cell.length_a   1.000
_cell.length_b   1.000
_cell.length_c   1.000
_cell.angle_alpha   90.00
_cell.angle_beta   90.00
_cell.angle_gamma   90.00
#
_symmetry.space_group_name_H-M   'P 1'
#
loop_
_entity.id
_entity.type
_entity.pdbx_description
1 polymer ?
#
loop_
_entity_poly.entity_id
_entity_poly.type
_entity_poly.pdbx_seq_one_letter_code
_entity_poly.pdbx_strand_id
1 'polypeptide(L)'
;MNELCKVFQMTAATSAVVDQEQVKRAVIGLSRDIRGVAVACNTKTAYGMLFDWLYPDLFALLQRAIEYWYADADLTTPVLKLMNELCQNRSQRLQFEMSSPNAILLFKEAAKLICTYGSRILTISEVAKDQAYKLRYKGVGACFGILKVALSGSYINFGVFRLYGDSCLDDALSMFIKLLLTIPQRELLAYSKLSQNYYYLLESLAQDHLAFISNLEPQIFVFILQTLHDGLTALDTVVCTGCCSTLDLIVSYLYKRVSRPGKGRTHAAMPPEGDNCLRTLEQQPEILRQMLSVIVNIVMFEECRCQWSMSRPLLGLLLLQEEYFAQVRLAAVQSQPEGKQAALDQCFVALMDGVERNLSVKNKDRFTQNLNVFRREVGEVLKGTQSPSATSNGSLAPVASVSDMMS
;
A
#
# COMPACT_ATOMS: atom_id res chain seq x y z
N MET A 1 23.16 1.95 28.00
CA MET A 1 23.53 1.66 26.60
C MET A 1 24.92 1.01 26.53
N ASN A 2 25.99 1.70 26.94
CA ASN A 2 27.38 1.19 26.84
C ASN A 2 27.59 -0.21 27.44
N GLU A 3 27.02 -0.49 28.62
CA GLU A 3 27.10 -1.82 29.23
C GLU A 3 26.40 -2.92 28.41
N LEU A 4 25.25 -2.61 27.78
CA LEU A 4 24.58 -3.56 26.88
C LEU A 4 25.40 -3.77 25.61
N CYS A 5 25.96 -2.70 25.03
CA CYS A 5 26.81 -2.80 23.84
C CYS A 5 28.04 -3.71 24.13
N LYS A 6 28.67 -3.56 25.30
CA LYS A 6 29.75 -4.46 25.75
C LYS A 6 29.30 -5.91 25.86
N VAL A 7 28.15 -6.20 26.48
CA VAL A 7 27.62 -7.57 26.61
C VAL A 7 27.43 -8.24 25.26
N PHE A 8 26.92 -7.52 24.26
CA PHE A 8 26.77 -8.05 22.89
C PHE A 8 28.06 -8.14 22.09
N GLN A 9 29.12 -7.43 22.49
CA GLN A 9 30.46 -7.57 21.92
C GLN A 9 31.23 -8.73 22.59
N MET A 10 31.04 -8.93 23.89
CA MET A 10 31.69 -9.98 24.69
C MET A 10 31.14 -11.38 24.41
N THR A 11 29.88 -11.52 23.98
CA THR A 11 29.31 -12.81 23.56
C THR A 11 30.03 -13.43 22.35
N ALA A 12 30.80 -12.63 21.59
CA ALA A 12 31.69 -13.13 20.54
C ALA A 12 33.07 -13.57 21.05
N ALA A 13 33.47 -13.20 22.27
CA ALA A 13 34.85 -13.35 22.76
C ALA A 13 35.02 -14.09 24.10
N THR A 14 33.98 -14.27 24.93
CA THR A 14 34.12 -14.95 26.23
C THR A 14 32.79 -15.48 26.78
N SER A 15 32.83 -16.72 27.29
CA SER A 15 31.73 -17.44 27.94
C SER A 15 31.42 -16.93 29.35
N ALA A 16 31.04 -15.65 29.49
CA ALA A 16 30.42 -15.19 30.72
C ALA A 16 28.95 -15.63 30.75
N VAL A 17 28.49 -16.21 31.86
CA VAL A 17 27.09 -16.58 32.10
C VAL A 17 26.28 -15.28 32.25
N VAL A 18 25.92 -14.68 31.12
CA VAL A 18 25.06 -13.51 31.07
C VAL A 18 23.62 -13.98 31.16
N ASP A 19 22.86 -13.45 32.13
CA ASP A 19 21.42 -13.69 32.22
C ASP A 19 20.71 -13.10 31.00
N GLN A 20 20.35 -13.98 30.06
CA GLN A 20 19.73 -13.60 28.79
C GLN A 20 18.38 -12.90 28.99
N GLU A 21 17.65 -13.25 30.05
CA GLU A 21 16.34 -12.65 30.33
C GLU A 21 16.50 -11.23 30.88
N GLN A 22 17.53 -10.99 31.70
CA GLN A 22 17.89 -9.64 32.15
C GLN A 22 18.30 -8.74 30.98
N VAL A 23 19.15 -9.24 30.06
CA VAL A 23 19.56 -8.49 28.87
C VAL A 23 18.38 -8.17 27.98
N LYS A 24 17.50 -9.15 27.72
CA LYS A 24 16.29 -8.97 26.94
C LYS A 24 15.39 -7.88 27.53
N ARG A 25 15.14 -7.92 28.85
CA ARG A 25 14.34 -6.88 29.55
C ARG A 25 14.97 -5.49 29.44
N ALA A 26 16.30 -5.41 29.56
CA ALA A 26 17.03 -4.16 29.41
C ALA A 26 16.91 -3.60 27.97
N VAL A 27 17.02 -4.44 26.93
CA VAL A 27 16.80 -4.02 25.53
C VAL A 27 15.37 -3.54 25.30
N ILE A 28 14.37 -4.23 25.88
CA ILE A 28 12.96 -3.84 25.81
C ILE A 28 12.75 -2.46 26.44
N GLY A 29 13.26 -2.25 27.67
CA GLY A 29 13.17 -0.98 28.39
C GLY A 29 13.82 0.14 27.60
N LEU A 30 15.08 -0.07 27.20
CA LEU A 30 15.85 0.89 26.40
C LEU A 30 15.12 1.28 25.11
N SER A 31 14.56 0.31 24.40
CA SER A 31 13.84 0.58 23.14
C SER A 31 12.59 1.44 23.35
N ARG A 32 11.89 1.25 24.47
CA ARG A 32 10.69 2.04 24.82
C ARG A 32 11.06 3.45 25.26
N ASP A 33 12.08 3.59 26.08
CA ASP A 33 12.52 4.87 26.62
C ASP A 33 13.08 5.76 25.50
N ILE A 34 13.98 5.22 24.67
CA ILE A 34 14.53 5.95 23.52
C ILE A 34 13.43 6.33 22.54
N ARG A 35 12.43 5.45 22.34
CA ARG A 35 11.27 5.80 21.50
C ARG A 35 10.52 6.99 22.08
N GLY A 36 10.32 7.04 23.40
CA GLY A 36 9.71 8.19 24.08
C GLY A 36 10.51 9.48 23.90
N VAL A 37 11.83 9.41 24.06
CA VAL A 37 12.74 10.55 23.81
C VAL A 37 12.66 10.99 22.35
N ALA A 38 12.72 10.04 21.41
CA ALA A 38 12.61 10.32 19.98
C ALA A 38 11.28 11.01 19.66
N VAL A 39 10.16 10.61 20.25
CA VAL A 39 8.86 11.30 20.07
C VAL A 39 8.91 12.77 20.49
N ALA A 40 9.64 13.09 21.56
CA ALA A 40 9.78 14.46 22.07
C ALA A 40 10.73 15.33 21.21
N CYS A 41 11.70 14.72 20.52
CA CYS A 41 12.63 15.40 19.62
C CYS A 41 11.96 15.80 18.29
N ASN A 42 11.30 16.97 18.29
CA ASN A 42 10.56 17.51 17.14
C ASN A 42 11.32 18.56 16.32
N THR A 43 12.54 18.95 16.74
CA THR A 43 13.39 19.89 16.00
C THR A 43 14.58 19.17 15.37
N LYS A 44 15.08 19.71 14.25
CA LYS A 44 16.28 19.21 13.56
C LYS A 44 17.47 19.08 14.51
N THR A 45 17.74 20.11 15.32
CA THR A 45 18.88 20.13 16.24
C THR A 45 18.78 19.06 17.32
N ALA A 46 17.61 18.95 17.99
CA ALA A 46 17.41 17.96 19.04
C ALA A 46 17.46 16.54 18.46
N TYR A 47 16.89 16.32 17.28
CA TYR A 47 16.95 15.02 16.62
C TYR A 47 18.36 14.67 16.14
N GLY A 48 19.12 15.65 15.63
CA GLY A 48 20.53 15.48 15.25
C GLY A 48 21.38 15.02 16.43
N MET A 49 21.29 15.71 17.57
CA MET A 49 21.99 15.33 18.82
C MET A 49 21.60 13.93 19.29
N LEU A 50 20.31 13.59 19.19
CA LEU A 50 19.84 12.24 19.50
C LEU A 50 20.48 11.22 18.55
N PHE A 51 20.43 11.46 17.24
CA PHE A 51 20.98 10.54 16.25
C PHE A 51 22.48 10.30 16.45
N ASP A 52 23.25 11.36 16.69
CA ASP A 52 24.70 11.27 16.94
C ASP A 52 25.01 10.49 18.23
N TRP A 53 24.14 10.55 19.24
CA TRP A 53 24.27 9.73 20.45
C TRP A 53 23.91 8.25 20.20
N LEU A 54 22.99 7.97 19.28
CA LEU A 54 22.53 6.61 18.98
C LEU A 54 23.44 5.86 18.01
N TYR A 55 23.99 6.56 17.02
CA TYR A 55 24.77 5.95 15.94
C TYR A 55 26.27 5.85 16.30
N PRO A 56 26.94 4.70 16.05
CA PRO A 56 26.43 3.45 15.46
C PRO A 56 25.94 2.42 16.49
N ASP A 57 26.24 2.62 17.77
CA ASP A 57 26.22 1.56 18.78
C ASP A 57 24.82 1.02 19.09
N LEU A 58 23.81 1.90 19.18
CA LEU A 58 22.43 1.45 19.42
C LEU A 58 21.96 0.60 18.24
N PHE A 59 22.18 1.05 17.01
CA PHE A 59 21.72 0.32 15.83
C PHE A 59 22.34 -1.07 15.77
N ALA A 60 23.65 -1.20 16.01
CA ALA A 60 24.32 -2.49 16.10
C ALA A 60 23.73 -3.41 17.20
N LEU A 61 23.39 -2.83 18.36
CA LEU A 61 22.72 -3.54 19.45
C LEU A 61 21.33 -4.05 19.03
N LEU A 62 20.52 -3.19 18.40
CA LEU A 62 19.17 -3.55 17.94
C LEU A 62 19.20 -4.63 16.86
N GLN A 63 20.17 -4.59 15.94
CA GLN A 63 20.36 -5.61 14.92
C GLN A 63 20.62 -6.99 15.55
N ARG A 64 21.57 -7.06 16.48
CA ARG A 64 21.90 -8.32 17.18
C ARG A 64 20.73 -8.83 18.03
N ALA A 65 20.01 -7.93 18.70
CA ALA A 65 18.85 -8.31 19.51
C ALA A 65 17.73 -8.91 18.66
N ILE A 66 17.42 -8.30 17.51
CA ILE A 66 16.43 -8.87 16.57
C ILE A 66 16.92 -10.20 16.00
N GLU A 67 18.20 -10.31 15.65
CA GLU A 67 18.75 -11.56 15.11
C GLU A 67 18.62 -12.72 16.10
N TYR A 68 18.81 -12.46 17.40
CA TYR A 68 18.78 -13.49 18.43
C TYR A 68 17.37 -13.80 18.95
N TRP A 69 16.51 -12.80 19.17
CA TRP A 69 15.14 -12.99 19.72
C TRP A 69 14.03 -12.69 18.70
N TYR A 70 14.24 -13.00 17.42
CA TYR A 70 13.27 -12.75 16.34
C TYR A 70 11.87 -13.38 16.56
N ALA A 71 11.80 -14.50 17.28
CA ALA A 71 10.54 -15.19 17.58
C ALA A 71 9.76 -14.56 18.75
N ASP A 72 10.38 -13.65 19.51
CA ASP A 72 9.77 -13.05 20.68
C ASP A 72 9.12 -11.70 20.35
N ALA A 73 7.78 -11.70 20.33
CA ALA A 73 6.98 -10.52 20.04
C ALA A 73 7.17 -9.38 21.06
N ASP A 74 7.55 -9.70 22.32
CA ASP A 74 7.70 -8.72 23.39
C ASP A 74 8.99 -7.90 23.25
N LEU A 75 10.01 -8.46 22.59
CA LEU A 75 11.24 -7.74 22.21
C LEU A 75 11.13 -7.11 20.81
N THR A 76 10.71 -7.88 19.81
CA THR A 76 10.68 -7.39 18.42
C THR A 76 9.74 -6.21 18.24
N THR A 77 8.58 -6.19 18.93
CA THR A 77 7.61 -5.10 18.81
C THR A 77 8.21 -3.74 19.26
N PRO A 78 8.79 -3.59 20.48
CA PRO A 78 9.47 -2.36 20.86
C PRO A 78 10.58 -1.92 19.91
N VAL A 79 11.43 -2.84 19.46
CA VAL A 79 12.56 -2.51 18.58
C VAL A 79 12.08 -2.00 17.22
N LEU A 80 11.14 -2.70 16.58
CA LEU A 80 10.58 -2.28 15.30
C LEU A 80 9.81 -0.96 15.43
N LYS A 81 9.09 -0.74 16.54
CA LYS A 81 8.41 0.53 16.81
C LYS A 81 9.37 1.70 17.06
N LEU A 82 10.51 1.44 17.70
CA LEU A 82 11.56 2.44 17.84
C LEU A 82 12.11 2.82 16.46
N MET A 83 12.48 1.83 15.64
CA MET A 83 12.98 2.09 14.29
C MET A 83 11.97 2.88 13.44
N ASN A 84 10.68 2.53 13.54
CA ASN A 84 9.60 3.27 12.87
C ASN A 84 9.53 4.73 13.33
N GLU A 85 9.68 5.01 14.63
CA GLU A 85 9.70 6.39 15.12
C GLU A 85 10.94 7.14 14.62
N LEU A 86 12.12 6.52 14.65
CA LEU A 86 13.36 7.15 14.15
C LEU A 86 13.24 7.52 12.66
N CYS A 87 12.58 6.70 11.85
CA CYS A 87 12.35 7.00 10.43
C CYS A 87 11.19 8.00 10.19
N GLN A 88 10.43 8.37 11.22
CA GLN A 88 9.28 9.28 11.04
C GLN A 88 9.74 10.74 10.97
N ASN A 89 9.54 11.38 9.81
CA ASN A 89 9.85 12.80 9.61
C ASN A 89 8.75 13.74 10.17
N ARG A 90 8.55 13.73 11.50
CA ARG A 90 7.62 14.66 12.16
C ARG A 90 8.21 16.08 12.17
N SER A 91 7.40 17.08 11.83
CA SER A 91 7.81 18.50 11.85
C SER A 91 9.10 18.79 11.09
N GLN A 92 9.37 18.06 10.01
CA GLN A 92 10.60 18.19 9.21
C GLN A 92 11.91 17.95 9.99
N ARG A 93 11.87 17.19 11.10
CA ARG A 93 13.05 16.91 11.93
C ARG A 93 14.17 16.14 11.23
N LEU A 94 13.85 15.38 10.17
CA LEU A 94 14.81 14.58 9.40
C LEU A 94 15.42 15.34 8.22
N GLN A 95 15.16 16.64 8.08
CA GLN A 95 15.84 17.48 7.09
C GLN A 95 17.28 17.80 7.54
N PHE A 96 18.16 16.81 7.45
CA PHE A 96 19.59 16.99 7.72
C PHE A 96 20.21 18.01 6.76
N GLU A 97 21.38 18.54 7.12
CA GLU A 97 22.14 19.38 6.18
C GLU A 97 22.55 18.56 4.95
N MET A 98 22.61 19.17 3.78
CA MET A 98 22.92 18.49 2.51
C MET A 98 24.30 17.79 2.53
N SER A 99 25.20 18.22 3.42
CA SER A 99 26.52 17.63 3.66
C SER A 99 26.50 16.40 4.57
N SER A 100 25.40 16.14 5.27
CA SER A 100 25.32 15.08 6.29
C SER A 100 24.88 13.75 5.67
N PRO A 101 25.61 12.65 5.94
CA PRO A 101 25.20 11.31 5.52
C PRO A 101 24.09 10.71 6.40
N ASN A 102 23.64 11.39 7.47
CA ASN A 102 22.78 10.82 8.51
C ASN A 102 21.46 10.27 7.97
N ALA A 103 20.86 10.92 6.97
CA ALA A 103 19.65 10.44 6.31
C ALA A 103 19.87 9.06 5.68
N ILE A 104 20.96 8.93 4.91
CA ILE A 104 21.35 7.69 4.22
C ILE A 104 21.64 6.59 5.26
N LEU A 105 22.41 6.92 6.30
CA LEU A 105 22.75 5.97 7.38
C LEU A 105 21.51 5.46 8.10
N LEU A 106 20.57 6.34 8.43
CA LEU A 106 19.31 5.97 9.07
C LEU A 106 18.51 4.98 8.22
N PHE A 107 18.37 5.24 6.92
CA PHE A 107 17.68 4.30 6.03
C PHE A 107 18.42 2.98 5.90
N LYS A 108 19.76 2.99 5.81
CA LYS A 108 20.55 1.76 5.76
C LYS A 108 20.33 0.89 6.99
N GLU A 109 20.29 1.49 8.18
CA GLU A 109 19.99 0.74 9.40
C GLU A 109 18.54 0.23 9.44
N ALA A 110 17.57 1.02 8.96
CA ALA A 110 16.18 0.60 8.88
C ALA A 110 15.98 -0.58 7.91
N ALA A 111 16.53 -0.48 6.70
CA ALA A 111 16.49 -1.53 5.69
C ALA A 111 17.20 -2.80 6.17
N LYS A 112 18.39 -2.67 6.76
CA LYS A 112 19.10 -3.80 7.37
C LYS A 112 18.27 -4.48 8.46
N LEU A 113 17.60 -3.70 9.32
CA LEU A 113 16.74 -4.25 10.37
C LEU A 113 15.54 -5.02 9.80
N ILE A 114 14.90 -4.48 8.75
CA ILE A 114 13.81 -5.15 8.03
C ILE A 114 14.31 -6.47 7.41
N CYS A 115 15.47 -6.47 6.76
CA CYS A 115 16.05 -7.66 6.14
C CYS A 115 16.45 -8.72 7.17
N THR A 116 17.04 -8.33 8.30
CA THR A 116 17.42 -9.25 9.37
C THR A 116 16.18 -9.85 10.03
N TYR A 117 15.20 -9.03 10.40
CA TYR A 117 13.96 -9.56 10.98
C TYR A 117 13.21 -10.45 9.98
N GLY A 118 13.10 -9.98 8.74
CA GLY A 118 12.38 -10.67 7.68
C GLY A 118 12.98 -12.02 7.33
N SER A 119 14.29 -12.09 7.12
CA SER A 119 14.96 -13.37 6.82
C SER A 119 14.78 -14.39 7.95
N ARG A 120 14.81 -13.96 9.22
CA ARG A 120 14.60 -14.84 10.37
C ARG A 120 13.15 -15.27 10.54
N ILE A 121 12.17 -14.36 10.46
CA ILE A 121 10.75 -14.71 10.64
C ILE A 121 10.24 -15.68 9.57
N LEU A 122 10.79 -15.62 8.37
CA LEU A 122 10.50 -16.56 7.28
C LEU A 122 10.96 -17.99 7.56
N THR A 123 11.92 -18.19 8.49
CA THR A 123 12.38 -19.53 8.88
C THR A 123 11.47 -20.20 9.91
N ILE A 124 10.58 -19.44 10.56
CA ILE A 124 9.61 -20.03 11.49
C ILE A 124 8.60 -20.83 10.67
N SER A 125 8.46 -22.12 10.98
CA SER A 125 7.47 -23.03 10.37
C SER A 125 6.02 -22.57 10.61
N GLU A 126 5.03 -23.32 10.11
CA GLU A 126 3.62 -22.98 10.25
C GLU A 126 3.25 -22.61 11.69
N VAL A 127 2.78 -21.37 11.87
CA VAL A 127 2.26 -20.88 13.14
C VAL A 127 0.78 -21.17 13.14
N ALA A 128 0.28 -21.72 14.24
CA ALA A 128 -1.15 -21.94 14.42
C ALA A 128 -1.92 -20.62 14.23
N LYS A 129 -3.09 -20.69 13.57
CA LYS A 129 -3.84 -19.50 13.11
C LYS A 129 -4.16 -18.52 14.24
N ASP A 130 -4.38 -19.04 15.45
CA ASP A 130 -4.63 -18.29 16.68
C ASP A 130 -3.43 -17.44 17.16
N GLN A 131 -2.21 -17.87 16.86
CA GLN A 131 -0.98 -17.16 17.25
C GLN A 131 -0.30 -16.42 16.09
N ALA A 132 -0.74 -16.67 14.85
CA ALA A 132 -0.17 -16.09 13.63
C ALA A 132 -0.09 -14.56 13.68
N TYR A 133 -1.11 -13.89 14.22
CA TYR A 133 -1.07 -12.43 14.37
C TYR A 133 0.05 -11.96 15.31
N LYS A 134 0.12 -12.55 16.52
CA LYS A 134 1.07 -12.12 17.56
C LYS A 134 2.51 -12.40 17.15
N LEU A 135 2.77 -13.59 16.60
CA LEU A 135 4.11 -14.08 16.33
C LEU A 135 4.65 -13.66 14.96
N ARG A 136 3.78 -13.41 13.97
CA ARG A 136 4.19 -13.09 12.60
C ARG A 136 3.61 -11.77 12.10
N TYR A 137 2.28 -11.68 11.96
CA TYR A 137 1.67 -10.56 11.23
C TYR A 137 1.92 -9.19 11.86
N LYS A 138 1.97 -9.12 13.19
CA LYS A 138 2.25 -7.87 13.90
C LYS A 138 3.66 -7.33 13.61
N GLY A 139 4.65 -8.20 13.57
CA GLY A 139 6.03 -7.81 13.25
C GLY A 139 6.19 -7.47 11.77
N VAL A 140 5.59 -8.26 10.88
CA VAL A 140 5.55 -7.96 9.44
C VAL A 140 4.88 -6.60 9.18
N GLY A 141 3.73 -6.35 9.80
CA GLY A 141 3.05 -5.07 9.71
C GLY A 141 3.89 -3.90 10.26
N ALA A 142 4.73 -4.14 11.27
CA ALA A 142 5.67 -3.12 11.75
C ALA A 142 6.78 -2.84 10.73
N CYS A 143 7.30 -3.86 10.03
CA CYS A 143 8.24 -3.66 8.92
C CYS A 143 7.62 -2.85 7.78
N PHE A 144 6.36 -3.12 7.41
CA PHE A 144 5.64 -2.31 6.43
C PHE A 144 5.51 -0.85 6.88
N GLY A 145 5.24 -0.64 8.17
CA GLY A 145 5.21 0.70 8.77
C GLY A 145 6.56 1.43 8.65
N ILE A 146 7.67 0.77 9.02
CA ILE A 146 9.03 1.35 8.92
C ILE A 146 9.32 1.75 7.48
N LEU A 147 9.11 0.84 6.53
CA LEU A 147 9.38 1.12 5.12
C LEU A 147 8.50 2.25 4.61
N LYS A 148 7.22 2.29 5.00
CA LYS A 148 6.29 3.36 4.64
C LYS A 148 6.79 4.72 5.08
N VAL A 149 7.16 4.88 6.36
CA VAL A 149 7.62 6.19 6.87
C VAL A 149 8.97 6.58 6.27
N ALA A 150 9.82 5.61 5.96
CA ALA A 150 11.11 5.85 5.36
C ALA A 150 11.01 6.32 3.91
N LEU A 151 10.13 5.71 3.10
CA LEU A 151 9.91 6.09 1.70
C LEU A 151 9.15 7.41 1.58
N SER A 152 8.09 7.60 2.38
CA SER A 152 7.24 8.81 2.33
C SER A 152 7.79 10.02 3.11
N GLY A 153 8.92 9.87 3.81
CA GLY A 153 9.44 10.89 4.70
C GLY A 153 10.12 12.08 4.00
N SER A 154 10.41 11.99 2.70
CA SER A 154 11.04 13.03 1.88
C SER A 154 12.38 13.57 2.42
N TYR A 155 13.12 12.76 3.19
CA TYR A 155 14.43 13.14 3.76
C TYR A 155 15.63 12.48 3.06
N ILE A 156 15.38 11.60 2.07
CA ILE A 156 16.42 10.92 1.28
C ILE A 156 16.03 10.96 -0.19
N ASN A 157 17.02 11.20 -1.05
CA ASN A 157 16.89 10.90 -2.47
C ASN A 157 17.36 9.47 -2.74
N PHE A 158 16.41 8.57 -2.98
CA PHE A 158 16.69 7.14 -3.18
C PHE A 158 17.50 6.83 -4.44
N GLY A 159 17.58 7.74 -5.42
CA GLY A 159 18.44 7.59 -6.60
C GLY A 159 19.93 7.52 -6.24
N VAL A 160 20.31 8.04 -5.08
CA VAL A 160 21.69 8.00 -4.56
C VAL A 160 22.19 6.57 -4.37
N PHE A 161 21.34 5.65 -3.89
CA PHE A 161 21.73 4.25 -3.69
C PHE A 161 22.14 3.59 -5.01
N ARG A 162 21.39 3.82 -6.09
CA ARG A 162 21.77 3.32 -7.41
C ARG A 162 23.06 3.95 -7.93
N LEU A 163 23.23 5.27 -7.78
CA LEU A 163 24.44 5.96 -8.25
C LEU A 163 25.71 5.43 -7.60
N TYR A 164 25.63 4.99 -6.34
CA TYR A 164 26.75 4.41 -5.61
C TYR A 164 26.79 2.87 -5.63
N GLY A 165 25.88 2.20 -6.34
CA GLY A 165 25.82 0.73 -6.40
C GLY A 165 25.44 0.05 -5.08
N ASP A 166 24.71 0.74 -4.21
CA ASP A 166 24.24 0.21 -2.92
C ASP A 166 22.85 -0.44 -3.11
N SER A 167 22.75 -1.74 -2.84
CA SER A 167 21.53 -2.55 -3.01
C SER A 167 20.51 -2.40 -1.87
N CYS A 168 20.79 -1.58 -0.87
CA CYS A 168 20.03 -1.51 0.37
C CYS A 168 18.51 -1.29 0.18
N LEU A 169 18.12 -0.42 -0.76
CA LEU A 169 16.71 -0.20 -1.09
C LEU A 169 16.11 -1.43 -1.76
N ASP A 170 16.80 -2.00 -2.76
CA ASP A 170 16.32 -3.17 -3.50
C ASP A 170 16.16 -4.39 -2.59
N ASP A 171 17.07 -4.57 -1.63
CA ASP A 171 17.00 -5.62 -0.61
C ASP A 171 15.78 -5.45 0.30
N ALA A 172 15.51 -4.22 0.76
CA ALA A 172 14.35 -3.91 1.59
C ALA A 172 13.02 -4.12 0.84
N LEU A 173 12.95 -3.69 -0.43
CA LEU A 173 11.79 -3.91 -1.29
C LEU A 173 11.57 -5.40 -1.61
N SER A 174 12.64 -6.14 -1.88
CA SER A 174 12.60 -7.58 -2.08
C SER A 174 12.11 -8.31 -0.81
N MET A 175 12.57 -7.87 0.36
CA MET A 175 12.09 -8.42 1.63
C MET A 175 10.62 -8.08 1.89
N PHE A 176 10.17 -6.87 1.53
CA PHE A 176 8.75 -6.50 1.60
C PHE A 176 7.88 -7.50 0.82
N ILE A 177 8.25 -7.84 -0.41
CA ILE A 177 7.50 -8.82 -1.22
C ILE A 177 7.51 -10.20 -0.57
N LYS A 178 8.67 -10.68 -0.11
CA LYS A 178 8.77 -12.00 0.56
C LYS A 178 7.86 -12.06 1.80
N LEU A 179 7.83 -11.00 2.60
CA LEU A 179 6.97 -10.91 3.77
C LEU A 179 5.49 -10.82 3.41
N LEU A 180 5.14 -10.06 2.36
CA LEU A 180 3.78 -9.93 1.86
C LEU A 180 3.20 -11.29 1.46
N LEU A 181 3.98 -12.10 0.73
CA LEU A 181 3.57 -13.43 0.27
C LEU A 181 3.36 -14.45 1.40
N THR A 182 3.82 -14.16 2.62
CA THR A 182 3.53 -15.02 3.79
C THR A 182 2.17 -14.79 4.43
N ILE A 183 1.48 -13.71 4.06
CA ILE A 183 0.20 -13.32 4.64
C ILE A 183 -0.90 -13.66 3.64
N PRO A 184 -1.87 -14.52 3.99
CA PRO A 184 -3.02 -14.76 3.14
C PRO A 184 -3.80 -13.47 2.89
N GLN A 185 -4.26 -13.25 1.65
CA GLN A 185 -4.99 -12.04 1.23
C GLN A 185 -6.14 -11.66 2.18
N ARG A 186 -6.93 -12.64 2.65
CA ARG A 186 -8.06 -12.43 3.58
C ARG A 186 -7.61 -11.87 4.94
N GLU A 187 -6.47 -12.33 5.44
CA GLU A 187 -5.93 -11.89 6.75
C GLU A 187 -5.37 -10.46 6.67
N LEU A 188 -4.89 -10.05 5.49
CA LEU A 188 -4.35 -8.71 5.26
C LEU A 188 -5.37 -7.61 5.59
N LEU A 189 -6.62 -7.80 5.20
CA LEU A 189 -7.74 -6.89 5.48
C LEU A 189 -8.35 -7.10 6.87
N ALA A 190 -8.30 -8.33 7.40
CA ALA A 190 -8.92 -8.66 8.70
C ALA A 190 -8.28 -7.89 9.87
N TYR A 191 -6.96 -7.63 9.82
CA TYR A 191 -6.27 -6.88 10.87
C TYR A 191 -6.03 -5.42 10.48
N SER A 192 -6.82 -4.50 11.06
CA SER A 192 -6.81 -3.06 10.73
C SER A 192 -5.41 -2.40 10.69
N LYS A 193 -4.56 -2.64 11.69
CA LYS A 193 -3.20 -2.06 11.72
C LYS A 193 -2.28 -2.59 10.63
N LEU A 194 -2.40 -3.87 10.30
CA LEU A 194 -1.64 -4.49 9.22
C LEU A 194 -2.12 -3.94 7.87
N SER A 195 -3.44 -3.96 7.65
CA SER A 195 -4.11 -3.40 6.48
C SER A 195 -3.65 -1.97 6.21
N GLN A 196 -3.77 -1.08 7.20
CA GLN A 196 -3.34 0.31 7.07
C GLN A 196 -1.86 0.44 6.70
N ASN A 197 -0.96 -0.24 7.41
CA ASN A 197 0.47 -0.18 7.09
C ASN A 197 0.79 -0.71 5.68
N TYR A 198 0.09 -1.76 5.24
CA TYR A 198 0.24 -2.32 3.90
C TYR A 198 -0.24 -1.36 2.82
N TYR A 199 -1.49 -0.89 2.88
CA TYR A 199 -2.05 -0.05 1.82
C TYR A 199 -1.37 1.32 1.74
N TYR A 200 -0.96 1.90 2.88
CA TYR A 200 -0.17 3.14 2.85
C TYR A 200 1.25 2.94 2.29
N LEU A 201 1.88 1.80 2.58
CA LEU A 201 3.16 1.47 1.97
C LEU A 201 3.00 1.32 0.46
N LEU A 202 1.96 0.59 0.02
CA LEU A 202 1.69 0.36 -1.39
C LEU A 202 1.40 1.67 -2.14
N GLU A 203 0.63 2.59 -1.52
CA GLU A 203 0.40 3.94 -2.06
C GLU A 203 1.71 4.71 -2.21
N SER A 204 2.57 4.69 -1.18
CA SER A 204 3.89 5.35 -1.23
C SER A 204 4.79 4.77 -2.33
N LEU A 205 4.75 3.45 -2.52
CA LEU A 205 5.47 2.78 -3.60
C LEU A 205 4.91 3.15 -4.97
N ALA A 206 3.59 3.24 -5.13
CA ALA A 206 2.98 3.62 -6.40
C ALA A 206 3.25 5.09 -6.75
N GLN A 207 3.46 5.95 -5.76
CA GLN A 207 3.75 7.37 -5.97
C GLN A 207 5.17 7.60 -6.49
N ASP A 208 6.18 7.08 -5.79
CA ASP A 208 7.59 7.43 -6.05
C ASP A 208 8.42 6.26 -6.62
N HIS A 209 7.94 5.02 -6.49
CA HIS A 209 8.65 3.80 -6.88
C HIS A 209 7.84 2.93 -7.85
N LEU A 210 6.99 3.54 -8.68
CA LEU A 210 6.09 2.80 -9.58
C LEU A 210 6.84 1.88 -10.56
N ALA A 211 8.06 2.24 -10.93
CA ALA A 211 8.92 1.40 -11.75
C ALA A 211 9.23 0.06 -11.06
N PHE A 212 9.38 0.01 -9.73
CA PHE A 212 9.51 -1.25 -8.98
C PHE A 212 8.24 -2.09 -9.11
N ILE A 213 7.05 -1.51 -8.88
CA ILE A 213 5.76 -2.21 -9.02
C ILE A 213 5.59 -2.75 -10.45
N SER A 214 5.98 -1.97 -11.47
CA SER A 214 5.84 -2.36 -12.88
C SER A 214 6.75 -3.52 -13.31
N ASN A 215 7.83 -3.75 -12.57
CA ASN A 215 8.82 -4.79 -12.81
C ASN A 215 8.57 -6.07 -12.00
N LEU A 216 7.59 -6.08 -11.08
CA LEU A 216 7.24 -7.26 -10.31
C LEU A 216 6.88 -8.44 -11.23
N GLU A 217 7.11 -9.66 -10.75
CA GLU A 217 6.68 -10.85 -11.46
C GLU A 217 5.15 -10.85 -11.64
N PRO A 218 4.61 -11.39 -12.75
CA PRO A 218 3.19 -11.32 -13.06
C PRO A 218 2.28 -11.78 -11.93
N GLN A 219 2.63 -12.88 -11.24
CA GLN A 219 1.83 -13.41 -10.14
C GLN A 219 1.76 -12.46 -8.94
N ILE A 220 2.86 -11.78 -8.62
CA ILE A 220 2.92 -10.80 -7.51
C ILE A 220 2.14 -9.54 -7.89
N PHE A 221 2.26 -9.09 -9.15
CA PHE A 221 1.50 -7.94 -9.63
C PHE A 221 -0.02 -8.21 -9.59
N VAL A 222 -0.46 -9.39 -10.02
CA VAL A 222 -1.86 -9.84 -9.89
C VAL A 222 -2.28 -9.88 -8.44
N PHE A 223 -1.46 -10.45 -7.54
CA PHE A 223 -1.77 -10.48 -6.11
C PHE A 223 -1.99 -9.07 -5.54
N ILE A 224 -1.13 -8.10 -5.90
CA ILE A 224 -1.31 -6.69 -5.50
C ILE A 224 -2.62 -6.14 -6.05
N LEU A 225 -2.95 -6.36 -7.32
CA LEU A 225 -4.23 -5.94 -7.88
C LEU A 225 -5.42 -6.59 -7.15
N GLN A 226 -5.36 -7.87 -6.83
CA GLN A 226 -6.40 -8.56 -6.07
C GLN A 226 -6.57 -7.96 -4.66
N THR A 227 -5.48 -7.62 -3.97
CA THR A 227 -5.59 -6.91 -2.68
C THR A 227 -6.22 -5.53 -2.83
N LEU A 228 -5.89 -4.78 -3.89
CA LEU A 228 -6.51 -3.49 -4.17
C LEU A 228 -8.00 -3.63 -4.44
N HIS A 229 -8.40 -4.65 -5.22
CA HIS A 229 -9.80 -4.98 -5.46
C HIS A 229 -10.57 -5.18 -4.15
N ASP A 230 -10.06 -6.00 -3.24
CA ASP A 230 -10.71 -6.23 -1.95
C ASP A 230 -10.68 -4.98 -1.05
N GLY A 231 -9.62 -4.17 -1.16
CA GLY A 231 -9.49 -2.91 -0.45
C GLY A 231 -10.47 -1.83 -0.92
N LEU A 232 -10.95 -1.87 -2.17
CA LEU A 232 -11.97 -0.95 -2.68
C LEU A 232 -13.34 -1.17 -2.01
N THR A 233 -13.64 -2.41 -1.62
CA THR A 233 -14.88 -2.80 -0.94
C THR A 233 -14.74 -2.80 0.59
N ALA A 234 -13.59 -2.37 1.12
CA ALA A 234 -13.35 -2.33 2.55
C ALA A 234 -14.22 -1.29 3.26
N LEU A 235 -14.68 -1.63 4.47
CA LEU A 235 -15.49 -0.73 5.31
C LEU A 235 -14.71 0.50 5.81
N ASP A 236 -13.38 0.37 5.95
CA ASP A 236 -12.50 1.46 6.35
C ASP A 236 -12.29 2.43 5.17
N THR A 237 -12.96 3.58 5.25
CA THR A 237 -12.88 4.64 4.22
C THR A 237 -11.46 5.12 3.92
N VAL A 238 -10.56 5.02 4.90
CA VAL A 238 -9.17 5.44 4.74
C VAL A 238 -8.40 4.44 3.88
N VAL A 239 -8.61 3.14 4.12
CA VAL A 239 -8.08 2.07 3.27
C VAL A 239 -8.65 2.19 1.86
N CYS A 240 -9.96 2.33 1.72
CA CYS A 240 -10.62 2.50 0.42
C CYS A 240 -10.04 3.69 -0.37
N THR A 241 -9.83 4.83 0.29
CA THR A 241 -9.23 6.02 -0.33
C THR A 241 -7.79 5.76 -0.78
N GLY A 242 -6.95 5.15 0.06
CA GLY A 242 -5.58 4.77 -0.32
C GLY A 242 -5.53 3.77 -1.48
N CYS A 243 -6.45 2.81 -1.53
CA CYS A 243 -6.60 1.88 -2.66
C CYS A 243 -6.98 2.61 -3.95
N CYS A 244 -7.90 3.58 -3.88
CA CYS A 244 -8.27 4.40 -5.03
C CYS A 244 -7.08 5.22 -5.57
N SER A 245 -6.31 5.86 -4.69
CA SER A 245 -5.10 6.61 -5.05
C SER A 245 -4.07 5.70 -5.72
N THR A 246 -3.79 4.55 -5.10
CA THR A 246 -2.83 3.56 -5.60
C THR A 246 -3.25 3.04 -6.97
N LEU A 247 -4.52 2.68 -7.12
CA LEU A 247 -5.07 2.19 -8.38
C LEU A 247 -5.03 3.26 -9.47
N ASP A 248 -5.34 4.53 -9.14
CA ASP A 248 -5.26 5.63 -10.09
C ASP A 248 -3.84 5.80 -10.64
N LEU A 249 -2.82 5.69 -9.79
CA LEU A 249 -1.41 5.77 -10.18
C LEU A 249 -1.02 4.60 -11.10
N ILE A 250 -1.37 3.37 -10.73
CA ILE A 250 -1.09 2.17 -11.53
C ILE A 250 -1.78 2.26 -12.89
N VAL A 251 -3.07 2.52 -12.91
CA VAL A 251 -3.88 2.61 -14.14
C VAL A 251 -3.41 3.77 -15.02
N SER A 252 -3.08 4.92 -14.43
CA SER A 252 -2.52 6.05 -15.18
C SER A 252 -1.19 5.72 -15.85
N TYR A 253 -0.37 4.91 -15.19
CA TYR A 253 0.89 4.43 -15.76
C TYR A 253 0.66 3.42 -16.87
N LEU A 254 -0.21 2.44 -16.66
CA LEU A 254 -0.60 1.45 -17.68
C LEU A 254 -1.15 2.13 -18.93
N TYR A 255 -2.07 3.10 -18.78
CA TYR A 255 -2.62 3.87 -19.89
C TYR A 255 -1.52 4.59 -20.68
N LYS A 256 -0.59 5.27 -20.00
CA LYS A 256 0.55 5.94 -20.66
C LYS A 256 1.41 4.96 -21.47
N ARG A 257 1.63 3.76 -20.94
CA ARG A 257 2.47 2.72 -21.56
C ARG A 257 1.78 2.10 -22.77
N VAL A 258 0.49 1.80 -22.67
CA VAL A 258 -0.32 1.27 -23.78
C VAL A 258 -0.51 2.31 -24.89
N SER A 259 -0.77 3.58 -24.56
CA SER A 259 -0.97 4.65 -25.56
C SER A 259 0.34 5.15 -26.21
N ARG A 260 1.51 4.88 -25.62
CA ARG A 260 2.82 5.31 -26.13
C ARG A 260 3.87 4.19 -26.04
N PRO A 261 3.71 3.10 -26.79
CA PRO A 261 4.70 2.03 -26.80
C PRO A 261 6.06 2.56 -27.32
N GLY A 262 7.14 2.29 -26.59
CA GLY A 262 8.52 2.52 -27.07
C GLY A 262 9.23 3.82 -26.65
N LYS A 263 8.68 4.66 -25.77
CA LYS A 263 9.43 5.80 -25.17
C LYS A 263 9.83 5.50 -23.72
N GLY A 264 10.72 4.52 -23.53
CA GLY A 264 11.34 4.30 -22.22
C GLY A 264 12.16 5.52 -21.84
N ARG A 265 11.77 6.24 -20.77
CA ARG A 265 12.59 7.30 -20.20
C ARG A 265 13.71 6.67 -19.38
N THR A 266 14.85 6.40 -20.00
CA THR A 266 16.08 6.01 -19.29
C THR A 266 16.70 7.24 -18.63
N HIS A 267 16.20 7.62 -17.46
CA HIS A 267 16.93 8.52 -16.56
C HIS A 267 17.91 7.68 -15.72
N ALA A 268 19.21 8.03 -15.72
CA ALA A 268 20.26 7.30 -15.00
C ALA A 268 19.98 7.11 -13.48
N ALA A 269 19.12 7.95 -12.90
CA ALA A 269 18.71 7.88 -11.49
C ALA A 269 17.39 7.12 -11.24
N MET A 270 16.66 6.66 -12.27
CA MET A 270 15.35 5.98 -12.12
C MET A 270 15.37 4.56 -12.69
N PRO A 271 14.61 3.59 -12.11
CA PRO A 271 14.65 2.20 -12.57
C PRO A 271 14.14 2.12 -14.01
N PRO A 272 14.71 1.23 -14.83
CA PRO A 272 14.14 0.99 -16.15
C PRO A 272 12.68 0.57 -15.99
N GLU A 273 11.79 1.24 -16.71
CA GLU A 273 10.36 0.92 -16.71
C GLU A 273 10.14 -0.51 -17.25
N GLY A 274 9.47 -1.36 -16.47
CA GLY A 274 9.28 -2.77 -16.79
C GLY A 274 8.08 -3.07 -17.67
N ASP A 275 8.24 -4.01 -18.61
CA ASP A 275 7.14 -4.53 -19.43
C ASP A 275 6.34 -5.65 -18.74
N ASN A 276 6.79 -6.11 -17.56
CA ASN A 276 6.15 -7.23 -16.84
C ASN A 276 4.68 -6.93 -16.50
N CYS A 277 4.36 -5.71 -16.06
CA CYS A 277 2.98 -5.30 -15.84
C CYS A 277 2.10 -5.39 -17.10
N LEU A 278 2.63 -5.06 -18.29
CA LEU A 278 1.88 -5.17 -19.55
C LEU A 278 1.67 -6.63 -19.93
N ARG A 279 2.71 -7.47 -19.84
CA ARG A 279 2.60 -8.92 -20.07
C ARG A 279 1.57 -9.56 -19.14
N THR A 280 1.49 -9.08 -17.90
CA THR A 280 0.49 -9.54 -16.93
C THR A 280 -0.93 -9.22 -17.37
N LEU A 281 -1.17 -8.03 -17.95
CA LEU A 281 -2.49 -7.66 -18.46
C LEU A 281 -2.87 -8.43 -19.72
N GLU A 282 -1.90 -8.78 -20.57
CA GLU A 282 -2.14 -9.65 -21.73
C GLU A 282 -2.53 -11.07 -21.28
N GLN A 283 -1.93 -11.57 -20.20
CA GLN A 283 -2.20 -12.91 -19.66
C GLN A 283 -3.49 -12.96 -18.82
N GLN A 284 -3.81 -11.88 -18.10
CA GLN A 284 -4.96 -11.81 -17.19
C GLN A 284 -5.70 -10.46 -17.31
N PRO A 285 -6.40 -10.21 -18.44
CA PRO A 285 -7.14 -8.97 -18.64
C PRO A 285 -8.34 -8.81 -17.68
N GLU A 286 -8.84 -9.92 -17.15
CA GLU A 286 -10.03 -9.97 -16.28
C GLU A 286 -9.89 -9.16 -14.99
N ILE A 287 -8.68 -9.00 -14.45
CA ILE A 287 -8.50 -8.30 -13.17
C ILE A 287 -8.91 -6.82 -13.25
N LEU A 288 -8.59 -6.14 -14.36
CA LEU A 288 -8.99 -4.75 -14.57
C LEU A 288 -10.50 -4.63 -14.82
N ARG A 289 -11.08 -5.62 -15.50
CA ARG A 289 -12.53 -5.72 -15.74
C ARG A 289 -13.29 -5.90 -14.43
N GLN A 290 -12.81 -6.78 -13.54
CA GLN A 290 -13.38 -6.98 -12.21
C GLN A 290 -13.33 -5.69 -11.37
N MET A 291 -12.19 -4.98 -11.35
CA MET A 291 -12.08 -3.70 -10.67
C MET A 291 -13.04 -2.64 -11.22
N LEU A 292 -13.16 -2.55 -12.55
CA LEU A 292 -14.10 -1.64 -13.21
C LEU A 292 -15.53 -1.94 -12.77
N SER A 293 -15.95 -3.21 -12.85
CA SER A 293 -17.29 -3.65 -12.47
C SER A 293 -17.59 -3.38 -11.00
N VAL A 294 -16.64 -3.63 -10.09
CA VAL A 294 -16.80 -3.31 -8.67
C VAL A 294 -17.00 -1.82 -8.45
N ILE A 295 -16.18 -0.96 -9.05
CA ILE A 295 -16.31 0.49 -8.86
C ILE A 295 -17.63 1.00 -9.45
N VAL A 296 -18.03 0.52 -10.63
CA VAL A 296 -19.33 0.88 -11.24
C VAL A 296 -20.49 0.45 -10.34
N ASN A 297 -20.46 -0.78 -9.81
CA ASN A 297 -21.49 -1.28 -8.90
C ASN A 297 -21.58 -0.45 -7.61
N ILE A 298 -20.44 -0.11 -7.01
CA ILE A 298 -20.40 0.74 -5.81
C ILE A 298 -21.01 2.13 -6.11
N VAL A 299 -20.66 2.72 -7.25
CA VAL A 299 -21.17 4.05 -7.63
C VAL A 299 -22.67 4.03 -7.91
N MET A 300 -23.17 2.99 -8.58
CA MET A 300 -24.57 2.89 -9.01
C MET A 300 -25.52 2.46 -7.90
N PHE A 301 -25.13 1.48 -7.08
CA PHE A 301 -26.05 0.77 -6.20
C PHE A 301 -25.75 0.94 -4.71
N GLU A 302 -24.54 1.37 -4.35
CA GLU A 302 -24.13 1.46 -2.94
C GLU A 302 -24.01 2.91 -2.44
N GLU A 303 -23.90 3.03 -1.12
CA GLU A 303 -23.49 4.28 -0.47
C GLU A 303 -21.99 4.52 -0.68
N CYS A 304 -21.64 5.05 -1.85
CA CYS A 304 -20.26 5.41 -2.18
C CYS A 304 -19.72 6.52 -1.27
N ARG A 305 -18.97 6.15 -0.22
CA ARG A 305 -18.37 7.06 0.77
C ARG A 305 -17.17 7.84 0.25
N CYS A 306 -16.44 7.25 -0.72
CA CYS A 306 -15.17 7.78 -1.24
C CYS A 306 -15.31 8.21 -2.70
N GLN A 307 -16.45 8.79 -3.08
CA GLN A 307 -16.83 9.09 -4.48
C GLN A 307 -15.77 9.87 -5.27
N TRP A 308 -15.21 10.92 -4.67
CA TRP A 308 -14.14 11.70 -5.28
C TRP A 308 -12.91 10.85 -5.56
N SER A 309 -12.48 10.05 -4.58
CA SER A 309 -11.33 9.15 -4.70
C SER A 309 -11.57 8.07 -5.76
N MET A 310 -12.75 7.44 -5.78
CA MET A 310 -13.11 6.37 -6.74
C MET A 310 -13.23 6.86 -8.17
N SER A 311 -13.61 8.13 -8.39
CA SER A 311 -13.79 8.68 -9.74
C SER A 311 -12.50 8.65 -10.57
N ARG A 312 -11.34 8.87 -9.95
CA ARG A 312 -10.04 8.97 -10.64
C ARG A 312 -9.57 7.63 -11.24
N PRO A 313 -9.47 6.52 -10.47
CA PRO A 313 -9.15 5.22 -11.03
C PRO A 313 -10.23 4.73 -11.99
N LEU A 314 -11.51 5.06 -11.76
CA LEU A 314 -12.60 4.68 -12.67
C LEU A 314 -12.38 5.20 -14.08
N LEU A 315 -12.06 6.50 -14.24
CA LEU A 315 -11.78 7.06 -15.57
C LEU A 315 -10.66 6.30 -16.28
N GLY A 316 -9.58 6.00 -15.57
CA GLY A 316 -8.46 5.24 -16.12
C GLY A 316 -8.86 3.83 -16.56
N LEU A 317 -9.68 3.14 -15.78
CA LEU A 317 -10.19 1.81 -16.12
C LEU A 317 -11.12 1.85 -17.32
N LEU A 318 -12.01 2.85 -17.40
CA LEU A 318 -12.91 3.07 -18.53
C LEU A 318 -12.12 3.25 -19.84
N LEU A 319 -11.08 4.07 -19.82
CA LEU A 319 -10.24 4.31 -21.01
C LEU A 319 -9.37 3.10 -21.39
N LEU A 320 -9.03 2.22 -20.43
CA LEU A 320 -8.29 0.98 -20.70
C LEU A 320 -9.20 -0.17 -21.14
N GLN A 321 -10.47 -0.16 -20.77
CA GLN A 321 -11.43 -1.27 -20.97
C GLN A 321 -12.73 -0.76 -21.64
N GLU A 322 -12.61 0.04 -22.71
CA GLU A 322 -13.75 0.69 -23.38
C GLU A 322 -14.81 -0.32 -23.88
N GLU A 323 -14.37 -1.41 -24.50
CA GLU A 323 -15.28 -2.46 -25.02
C GLU A 323 -16.05 -3.14 -23.89
N TYR A 324 -15.38 -3.45 -22.78
CA TYR A 324 -16.01 -4.08 -21.63
C TYR A 324 -16.96 -3.11 -20.93
N PHE A 325 -16.62 -1.83 -20.83
CA PHE A 325 -17.54 -0.82 -20.30
C PHE A 325 -18.83 -0.71 -21.12
N ALA A 326 -18.74 -0.80 -22.46
CA ALA A 326 -19.92 -0.81 -23.31
C ALA A 326 -20.85 -2.01 -23.00
N GLN A 327 -20.27 -3.17 -22.69
CA GLN A 327 -21.02 -4.37 -22.26
C GLN A 327 -21.67 -4.15 -20.88
N VAL A 328 -20.93 -3.58 -19.91
CA VAL A 328 -21.46 -3.26 -18.57
C VAL A 328 -22.63 -2.28 -18.66
N ARG A 329 -22.52 -1.23 -19.48
CA ARG A 329 -23.61 -0.28 -19.75
C ARG A 329 -24.83 -0.99 -20.32
N LEU A 330 -24.64 -1.81 -21.37
CA LEU A 330 -25.73 -2.52 -22.02
C LEU A 330 -26.46 -3.45 -21.04
N ALA A 331 -25.71 -4.23 -20.27
CA ALA A 331 -26.28 -5.13 -19.26
C ALA A 331 -27.02 -4.35 -18.16
N ALA A 332 -26.45 -3.25 -17.68
CA ALA A 332 -27.10 -2.40 -16.68
C ALA A 332 -28.42 -1.81 -17.21
N VAL A 333 -28.45 -1.32 -18.45
CA VAL A 333 -29.67 -0.81 -19.10
C VAL A 333 -30.71 -1.90 -19.29
N GLN A 334 -30.33 -3.05 -19.86
CA GLN A 334 -31.26 -4.15 -20.13
C GLN A 334 -31.83 -4.79 -18.86
N SER A 335 -31.11 -4.71 -17.74
CA SER A 335 -31.62 -5.17 -16.44
C SER A 335 -32.78 -4.33 -15.89
N GLN A 336 -33.02 -3.13 -16.44
CA GLN A 336 -34.09 -2.24 -15.98
C GLN A 336 -35.38 -2.41 -16.79
N PRO A 337 -36.56 -2.11 -16.20
CA PRO A 337 -37.83 -2.08 -16.92
C PRO A 337 -37.79 -1.11 -18.12
N GLU A 338 -38.48 -1.44 -19.22
CA GLU A 338 -38.45 -0.69 -20.49
C GLU A 338 -38.60 0.84 -20.33
N GLY A 339 -39.51 1.28 -19.44
CA GLY A 339 -39.74 2.71 -19.18
C GLY A 339 -38.56 3.46 -18.54
N LYS A 340 -37.59 2.75 -17.94
CA LYS A 340 -36.40 3.31 -17.29
C LYS A 340 -35.13 3.17 -18.13
N GLN A 341 -35.13 2.29 -19.14
CA GLN A 341 -33.94 1.98 -19.94
C GLN A 341 -33.38 3.21 -20.64
N ALA A 342 -34.23 3.99 -21.32
CA ALA A 342 -33.80 5.18 -22.04
C ALA A 342 -33.21 6.26 -21.10
N ALA A 343 -33.79 6.44 -19.92
CA ALA A 343 -33.30 7.41 -18.94
C ALA A 343 -31.94 6.97 -18.35
N LEU A 344 -31.78 5.68 -18.03
CA LEU A 344 -30.51 5.16 -17.54
C LEU A 344 -29.42 5.24 -18.63
N ASP A 345 -29.75 4.94 -19.87
CA ASP A 345 -28.82 5.05 -21.00
C ASP A 345 -28.32 6.49 -21.19
N GLN A 346 -29.21 7.48 -21.07
CA GLN A 346 -28.85 8.90 -21.11
C GLN A 346 -27.91 9.30 -19.97
N CYS A 347 -28.08 8.74 -18.77
CA CYS A 347 -27.15 8.97 -17.65
C CYS A 347 -25.73 8.53 -18.04
N PHE A 348 -25.57 7.35 -18.65
CA PHE A 348 -24.26 6.87 -19.10
C PHE A 348 -23.66 7.72 -20.23
N VAL A 349 -24.48 8.30 -21.11
CA VAL A 349 -24.00 9.28 -22.10
C VAL A 349 -23.49 10.54 -21.39
N ALA A 350 -24.27 11.09 -20.46
CA ALA A 350 -23.90 12.29 -19.70
C ALA A 350 -22.64 12.08 -18.85
N LEU A 351 -22.40 10.87 -18.34
CA LEU A 351 -21.19 10.52 -17.61
C LEU A 351 -19.90 10.83 -18.42
N MET A 352 -19.94 10.58 -19.73
CA MET A 352 -18.80 10.77 -20.63
C MET A 352 -18.81 12.13 -21.35
N ASP A 353 -19.73 13.03 -21.02
CA ASP A 353 -19.86 14.33 -21.69
C ASP A 353 -18.63 15.24 -21.44
N GLY A 354 -17.97 15.63 -22.54
CA GLY A 354 -16.75 16.43 -22.49
C GLY A 354 -15.54 15.70 -21.89
N VAL A 355 -15.59 14.37 -21.77
CA VAL A 355 -14.46 13.54 -21.32
C VAL A 355 -13.60 13.16 -22.53
N GLU A 356 -12.33 13.54 -22.49
CA GLU A 356 -11.37 13.25 -23.55
C GLU A 356 -10.66 11.90 -23.33
N ARG A 357 -10.02 11.36 -24.37
CA ARG A 357 -9.18 10.15 -24.27
C ARG A 357 -7.78 10.51 -23.73
N ASN A 358 -7.72 10.98 -22.49
CA ASN A 358 -6.48 11.20 -21.76
C ASN A 358 -6.71 11.21 -20.24
N LEU A 359 -5.63 11.11 -19.46
CA LEU A 359 -5.68 11.14 -18.00
C LEU A 359 -5.08 12.42 -17.41
N SER A 360 -5.30 13.56 -18.08
CA SER A 360 -4.92 14.86 -17.54
C SER A 360 -5.74 15.20 -16.29
N VAL A 361 -5.18 16.03 -15.41
CA VAL A 361 -5.86 16.46 -14.17
C VAL A 361 -7.21 17.12 -14.50
N LYS A 362 -7.22 18.01 -15.50
CA LYS A 362 -8.44 18.69 -15.96
C LYS A 362 -9.52 17.69 -16.42
N ASN A 363 -9.13 16.67 -17.16
CA ASN A 363 -10.07 15.65 -17.65
C ASN A 363 -10.60 14.77 -16.52
N LYS A 364 -9.72 14.37 -15.56
CA LYS A 364 -10.14 13.67 -14.34
C LYS A 364 -11.16 14.47 -13.55
N ASP A 365 -10.93 15.77 -13.36
CA ASP A 365 -11.84 16.63 -12.58
C ASP A 365 -13.18 16.83 -13.30
N ARG A 366 -13.19 16.94 -14.64
CA ARG A 366 -14.43 16.94 -15.44
C ARG A 366 -15.20 15.63 -15.26
N PHE A 367 -14.54 14.48 -15.35
CA PHE A 367 -15.18 13.18 -15.12
C PHE A 367 -15.74 13.07 -13.69
N THR A 368 -15.01 13.54 -12.67
CA THR A 368 -15.51 13.55 -11.29
C THR A 368 -16.80 14.36 -11.15
N GLN A 369 -16.90 15.52 -11.82
CA GLN A 369 -18.14 16.32 -11.84
C GLN A 369 -19.29 15.56 -12.51
N ASN A 370 -19.04 14.95 -13.66
CA ASN A 370 -20.04 14.15 -14.37
C ASN A 370 -20.51 12.96 -13.53
N LEU A 371 -19.60 12.27 -12.83
CA LEU A 371 -19.92 11.14 -11.95
C LEU A 371 -20.83 11.57 -10.79
N ASN A 372 -20.65 12.79 -10.27
CA ASN A 372 -21.53 13.36 -9.25
C ASN A 372 -22.96 13.55 -9.74
N VAL A 373 -23.12 14.03 -10.98
CA VAL A 373 -24.43 14.17 -11.62
C VAL A 373 -25.04 12.80 -11.92
N PHE A 374 -24.26 11.91 -12.55
CA PHE A 374 -24.63 10.55 -12.88
C PHE A 374 -25.22 9.81 -11.68
N ARG A 375 -24.54 9.83 -10.53
CA ARG A 375 -25.01 9.11 -9.33
C ARG A 375 -26.36 9.62 -8.83
N ARG A 376 -26.59 10.94 -8.88
CA ARG A 376 -27.86 11.54 -8.48
C ARG A 376 -28.99 11.10 -9.41
N GLU A 377 -28.77 11.21 -10.72
CA GLU A 377 -29.77 10.88 -11.75
C GLU A 377 -30.07 9.38 -11.78
N VAL A 378 -29.05 8.52 -11.69
CA VAL A 378 -29.24 7.07 -11.55
C VAL A 378 -30.05 6.75 -10.30
N GLY A 379 -29.75 7.41 -9.17
CA GLY A 379 -30.54 7.27 -7.94
C GLY A 379 -32.02 7.61 -8.14
N GLU A 380 -32.33 8.67 -8.91
CA GLU A 380 -33.70 9.07 -9.24
C GLU A 380 -34.39 8.09 -10.19
N VAL A 381 -33.70 7.63 -11.25
CA VAL A 381 -34.23 6.64 -12.20
C VAL A 381 -34.54 5.32 -11.50
N LEU A 382 -33.63 4.84 -10.65
CA LEU A 382 -33.80 3.58 -9.94
C LEU A 382 -34.91 3.68 -8.88
N LYS A 383 -34.99 4.78 -8.12
CA LYS A 383 -36.02 4.98 -7.08
C LYS A 383 -37.38 5.44 -7.62
N GLY A 384 -37.42 6.03 -8.82
CA GLY A 384 -38.62 6.61 -9.42
C GLY A 384 -39.58 5.59 -10.01
N THR A 385 -40.48 5.05 -9.18
CA THR A 385 -41.97 5.09 -9.27
C THR A 385 -42.55 4.35 -8.06
N GLN A 386 -42.50 4.96 -6.87
CA GLN A 386 -43.46 4.60 -5.81
C GLN A 386 -44.72 5.47 -6.01
N SER A 387 -45.68 4.95 -6.77
CA SER A 387 -47.08 5.36 -6.59
C SER A 387 -47.56 4.82 -5.25
N PRO A 388 -48.33 5.58 -4.44
CA PRO A 388 -48.80 5.11 -3.14
C PRO A 388 -49.96 4.12 -3.31
N SER A 389 -49.65 2.86 -3.60
CA SER A 389 -50.61 1.76 -3.45
C SER A 389 -49.91 0.39 -3.36
N ALA A 390 -50.18 -0.28 -2.25
CA ALA A 390 -49.98 -1.70 -1.96
C ALA A 390 -48.54 -2.22 -1.69
N THR A 391 -48.31 -2.49 -0.41
CA THR A 391 -47.40 -3.49 0.18
C THR A 391 -46.89 -4.58 -0.76
N SER A 392 -45.57 -4.66 -0.95
CA SER A 392 -44.82 -5.92 -0.92
C SER A 392 -43.32 -5.66 -0.75
N ASN A 393 -42.71 -6.38 0.19
CA ASN A 393 -41.26 -6.42 0.39
C ASN A 393 -40.60 -7.05 -0.86
N GLY A 394 -39.87 -6.24 -1.64
CA GLY A 394 -39.04 -6.71 -2.73
C GLY A 394 -37.60 -6.25 -2.52
N SER A 395 -36.76 -7.14 -2.01
CA SER A 395 -35.30 -6.98 -2.02
C SER A 395 -34.80 -6.93 -3.48
N LEU A 396 -34.16 -5.82 -3.86
CA LEU A 396 -33.51 -5.64 -5.16
C LEU A 396 -32.27 -6.55 -5.25
N ALA A 397 -32.18 -7.35 -6.31
CA ALA A 397 -31.03 -8.21 -6.58
C ALA A 397 -29.86 -7.38 -7.14
N PRO A 398 -28.61 -7.62 -6.70
CA PRO A 398 -27.42 -7.02 -7.31
C PRO A 398 -27.25 -7.49 -8.76
N VAL A 399 -26.55 -6.70 -9.57
CA VAL A 399 -26.08 -7.12 -10.90
C VAL A 399 -25.34 -8.44 -10.74
N ALA A 400 -25.77 -9.46 -11.50
CA ALA A 400 -25.30 -10.83 -11.36
C ALA A 400 -23.76 -10.89 -11.35
N SER A 401 -23.22 -11.75 -10.49
CA SER A 401 -21.79 -11.98 -10.42
C SER A 401 -21.26 -12.49 -11.76
N VAL A 402 -19.99 -12.20 -12.07
CA VAL A 402 -19.33 -12.61 -13.33
C VAL A 402 -19.42 -14.12 -13.59
N SER A 403 -19.62 -14.94 -12.55
CA SER A 403 -19.86 -16.39 -12.71
C SER A 403 -21.15 -16.73 -13.46
N ASP A 404 -22.18 -15.89 -13.39
CA ASP A 404 -23.48 -16.15 -14.02
C ASP A 404 -23.54 -15.70 -15.49
N MET A 405 -22.59 -14.85 -15.93
CA MET A 405 -22.52 -14.35 -17.31
C MET A 405 -21.62 -15.18 -18.23
N MET A 406 -20.91 -16.18 -17.69
CA MET A 406 -20.02 -17.08 -18.44
C MET A 406 -20.52 -18.54 -18.51
N SER A 407 -21.83 -18.76 -18.34
CA SER A 407 -22.46 -20.07 -18.59
C SER A 407 -23.17 -20.12 -19.95
#